data_AF-A0A2E6XQE2-F1
#
_entry.id   AF-A0A2E6XQE2-F1
#
_cell.length_a   1.000
_cell.length_b   1.000
_cell.length_c   1.000
_cell.angle_alpha   90.00
_cell.angle_beta   90.00
_cell.angle_gamma   90.00
#
_symmetry.space_group_name_H-M   'P 1'
#
loop_
_entity.id
_entity.type
_entity.pdbx_description
1 polymer ?
#
loop_
_entity_poly.entity_id
_entity_poly.type
_entity_poly.pdbx_seq_one_letter_code
_entity_poly.pdbx_strand_id
1 'polypeptide(L)'
;MEVSVSAAVNVSILAMSVIFMVLIILIFTIKALVKLMPYQAPPIAAPARNTIGRSTTAAEQDDQVAAITATLAAHMGKKPDEFRIVNIQMY
;
A
#
# COMPACT_ATOMS: atom_id res chain seq x y z
N MET A 1 12.86 -41.09 34.71
CA MET A 1 12.52 -40.50 33.39
C MET A 1 11.81 -39.14 33.55
N GLU A 2 11.14 -38.91 34.70
CA GLU A 2 10.46 -37.66 35.09
C GLU A 2 11.29 -36.36 34.99
N VAL A 3 12.57 -36.41 35.39
CA VAL A 3 13.46 -35.22 35.42
C VAL A 3 13.72 -34.64 34.03
N SER A 4 13.78 -35.51 33.00
CA SER A 4 14.00 -35.11 31.61
C SER A 4 12.77 -34.42 31.02
N VAL A 5 11.57 -34.85 31.42
CA VAL A 5 10.30 -34.25 30.96
C VAL A 5 10.15 -32.86 31.57
N SER A 6 10.41 -32.69 32.88
CA SER A 6 10.35 -31.39 33.53
C SER A 6 11.34 -30.37 32.94
N ALA A 7 12.57 -30.81 32.66
CA ALA A 7 13.57 -29.99 31.99
C ALA A 7 13.13 -29.60 30.57
N ALA A 8 12.59 -30.54 29.79
CA ALA A 8 12.11 -30.27 28.43
C ALA A 8 10.94 -29.26 28.42
N VAL A 9 10.02 -29.36 29.38
CA VAL A 9 8.91 -28.40 29.53
C VAL A 9 9.45 -27.00 29.84
N ASN A 10 10.42 -26.89 30.74
CA ASN A 10 11.00 -25.59 31.10
C ASN A 10 11.72 -24.94 29.91
N VAL A 11 12.51 -25.72 29.15
CA VAL A 11 13.17 -25.25 27.93
C VAL A 11 12.15 -24.84 26.86
N SER A 12 11.06 -25.58 26.70
CA SER A 12 9.99 -25.25 25.75
C SER A 12 9.32 -23.92 26.11
N ILE A 13 8.97 -23.71 27.38
CA ILE A 13 8.36 -22.46 27.85
C ILE A 13 9.32 -21.29 27.63
N LEU A 14 10.60 -21.46 27.96
CA LEU A 14 11.63 -20.45 27.76
C LEU A 14 11.77 -20.10 26.28
N ALA A 15 11.84 -21.10 25.40
CA ALA A 15 11.96 -20.90 23.96
C ALA A 15 10.75 -20.14 23.40
N MET A 16 9.53 -20.55 23.75
CA MET A 16 8.31 -19.84 23.31
C MET A 16 8.30 -18.40 23.81
N SER A 17 8.65 -18.17 25.07
CA SER A 17 8.73 -16.83 25.65
C SER A 17 9.74 -15.95 24.90
N VAL A 18 10.94 -16.45 24.63
CA VAL A 18 11.98 -15.72 23.89
C VAL A 18 11.54 -15.41 22.46
N ILE A 19 10.94 -16.36 21.74
CA ILE A 19 10.44 -16.14 20.38
C ILE A 19 9.43 -14.99 20.37
N PHE A 20 8.41 -15.05 21.23
CA PHE A 20 7.42 -13.99 21.33
C PHE A 20 8.05 -12.64 21.71
N MET A 21 8.98 -12.64 22.65
CA MET A 21 9.66 -11.42 23.10
C MET A 21 10.46 -10.76 21.97
N VAL A 22 11.21 -11.55 21.20
CA VAL A 22 11.94 -11.09 20.01
C VAL A 22 10.98 -10.52 18.96
N LEU A 23 9.87 -11.20 18.67
CA LEU A 23 8.87 -10.72 17.72
C LEU A 23 8.25 -9.39 18.16
N ILE A 24 7.91 -9.26 19.45
CA ILE A 24 7.36 -8.03 20.02
C ILE A 24 8.37 -6.89 19.89
N ILE A 25 9.63 -7.10 20.27
CA ILE A 25 10.69 -6.09 20.11
C ILE A 25 10.82 -5.68 18.66
N LEU A 26 10.87 -6.63 17.73
CA LEU A 26 11.12 -6.34 16.32
C LEU A 26 9.99 -5.49 15.73
N ILE A 27 8.74 -5.89 15.97
CA ILE A 27 7.56 -5.13 15.52
C ILE A 27 7.54 -3.76 16.19
N PHE A 28 7.80 -3.70 17.49
CA PHE A 28 7.83 -2.43 18.22
C PHE A 28 8.88 -1.49 17.65
N THR A 29 10.08 -2.01 17.35
CA THR A 29 11.19 -1.25 16.77
C THR A 29 10.81 -0.73 15.39
N ILE A 30 10.18 -1.54 14.53
CA ILE A 30 9.68 -1.10 13.23
C ILE A 30 8.64 0.01 13.40
N LYS A 31 7.68 -0.14 14.31
CA LYS A 31 6.67 0.89 14.57
C LYS A 31 7.29 2.19 15.11
N ALA A 32 8.31 2.08 15.96
CA ALA A 32 9.04 3.22 16.49
C ALA A 32 9.83 3.93 15.38
N LEU A 33 10.52 3.18 14.51
CA LEU A 33 11.24 3.70 13.34
C LEU A 33 10.29 4.41 12.37
N VAL A 34 9.11 3.84 12.10
CA VAL A 34 8.09 4.48 11.26
C VAL A 34 7.54 5.77 11.89
N LYS A 35 7.45 5.85 13.22
CA LYS A 35 7.04 7.10 13.88
C LYS A 35 8.15 8.14 13.97
N LEU A 36 9.40 7.72 14.12
CA LEU A 36 10.53 8.63 14.30
C LEU A 36 11.10 9.12 12.96
N MET A 37 11.11 8.24 11.95
CA MET A 37 11.40 8.55 10.56
C MET A 37 10.18 8.19 9.71
N PRO A 38 9.12 9.03 9.75
CA PRO A 38 7.96 8.83 8.91
C PRO A 38 8.41 8.74 7.45
N TYR A 39 8.07 7.62 6.82
CA TYR A 39 8.31 7.41 5.41
C TYR A 39 7.56 8.50 4.63
N GLN A 40 8.30 9.51 4.21
CA GLN A 40 7.83 10.47 3.22
C GLN A 40 7.89 9.75 1.89
N ALA A 41 6.78 9.09 1.52
CA ALA A 41 6.60 8.70 0.14
C ALA A 41 6.84 9.97 -0.69
N PRO A 42 7.75 9.95 -1.68
CA PRO A 42 7.86 11.05 -2.63
C PRO A 42 6.44 11.35 -3.09
N PRO A 43 6.02 12.62 -3.13
CA PRO A 43 4.73 12.97 -3.69
C PRO A 43 4.71 12.32 -5.07
N ILE A 44 3.91 11.26 -5.23
CA ILE A 44 3.44 10.88 -6.55
C ILE A 44 2.77 12.17 -6.98
N ALA A 45 3.41 12.88 -7.90
CA ALA A 45 2.95 14.18 -8.35
C ALA A 45 1.49 13.99 -8.72
N ALA A 46 0.59 14.42 -7.83
CA ALA A 46 -0.81 14.50 -8.16
C ALA A 46 -0.84 15.39 -9.39
N PRO A 47 -1.37 14.93 -10.54
CA PRO A 47 -1.48 15.79 -11.69
C PRO A 47 -2.22 17.02 -11.21
N ALA A 48 -1.63 18.21 -11.43
CA ALA A 48 -2.11 19.47 -10.90
C ALA A 48 -3.59 19.65 -11.23
N ARG A 49 -4.48 19.30 -10.29
CA ARG A 49 -5.90 19.57 -10.41
C ARG A 49 -6.06 21.04 -10.08
N ASN A 50 -5.88 21.85 -11.11
CA ASN A 50 -6.23 23.26 -11.09
C ASN A 50 -7.64 23.39 -10.50
N THR A 51 -7.71 24.19 -9.44
CA THR A 51 -8.93 24.59 -8.76
C THR A 51 -9.87 25.29 -9.74
N ILE A 52 -10.86 24.58 -10.29
CA ILE A 52 -12.07 25.22 -10.81
C ILE A 52 -13.24 24.33 -10.42
N GLY A 53 -14.12 24.86 -9.56
CA GLY A 53 -15.36 24.19 -9.19
C GLY A 53 -16.16 23.82 -10.44
N ARG A 54 -16.46 22.53 -10.61
CA ARG A 54 -17.37 22.05 -11.64
C ARG A 54 -17.98 20.72 -11.20
N SER A 55 -19.30 20.76 -10.98
CA SER A 55 -20.28 19.66 -11.01
C SER A 55 -19.75 18.22 -10.91
N THR A 56 -20.11 17.58 -9.80
CA THR A 56 -19.78 16.21 -9.37
C THR A 56 -20.08 15.08 -10.35
N THR A 57 -20.87 15.28 -11.41
CA THR A 57 -21.22 14.23 -12.39
C THR A 57 -20.30 14.18 -13.61
N ALA A 58 -19.69 15.28 -14.02
CA ALA A 58 -18.70 15.27 -15.12
C ALA A 58 -17.31 14.81 -14.64
N ALA A 59 -17.01 15.05 -13.37
CA ALA A 59 -15.74 14.66 -12.75
C ALA A 59 -15.57 13.13 -12.70
N GLU A 60 -16.61 12.37 -12.39
CA GLU A 60 -16.52 10.90 -12.34
C GLU A 60 -16.27 10.30 -13.73
N GLN A 61 -16.89 10.86 -14.77
CA GLN A 61 -16.67 10.41 -16.15
C GLN A 61 -15.26 10.75 -16.65
N ASP A 62 -14.76 11.96 -16.35
CA ASP A 62 -13.39 12.36 -16.67
C ASP A 62 -12.34 11.53 -15.90
N ASP A 63 -12.61 11.21 -14.63
CA ASP A 63 -11.76 10.34 -13.82
C ASP A 63 -11.73 8.91 -14.40
N GLN A 64 -12.86 8.40 -14.90
CA GLN A 64 -12.94 7.12 -15.60
C GLN A 64 -12.18 7.14 -16.94
N VAL A 65 -12.34 8.20 -17.75
CA VAL A 65 -11.58 8.41 -18.99
C VAL A 65 -10.06 8.43 -18.71
N ALA A 66 -9.63 9.13 -17.66
CA ALA A 66 -8.23 9.23 -17.28
C ALA A 66 -7.67 7.88 -16.82
N ALA A 67 -8.41 7.12 -16.02
CA ALA A 67 -8.01 5.78 -15.58
C ALA A 67 -7.88 4.80 -16.76
N ILE A 68 -8.82 4.83 -17.70
CA ILE A 68 -8.79 3.99 -18.91
C ILE A 68 -7.60 4.41 -19.78
N THR A 69 -7.41 5.70 -20.02
CA THR A 69 -6.29 6.21 -20.84
C THR A 69 -4.95 5.84 -20.22
N ALA A 70 -4.79 6.00 -18.90
CA ALA A 70 -3.55 5.66 -18.21
C ALA A 70 -3.25 4.16 -18.28
N THR A 71 -4.25 3.32 -18.07
CA THR A 71 -4.11 1.86 -18.15
C THR A 71 -3.78 1.42 -19.57
N LEU A 72 -4.45 2.01 -20.57
CA LEU A 72 -4.24 1.71 -21.98
C LEU A 72 -2.85 2.16 -22.46
N ALA A 73 -2.42 3.36 -22.05
CA ALA A 73 -1.09 3.89 -22.33
C ALA A 73 0.01 3.02 -21.72
N ALA A 74 -0.17 2.58 -20.46
CA ALA A 74 0.74 1.68 -19.78
C ALA A 74 0.82 0.30 -20.48
N HIS A 75 -0.33 -0.24 -20.92
CA HIS A 75 -0.37 -1.54 -21.61
C HIS A 75 0.25 -1.49 -23.01
N MET A 76 0.07 -0.40 -23.74
CA MET A 76 0.61 -0.23 -25.09
C MET A 76 2.01 0.39 -25.14
N GLY A 77 2.61 0.75 -23.99
CA GLY A 77 3.91 1.40 -23.92
C GLY A 77 3.97 2.75 -24.64
N LYS A 78 2.80 3.37 -24.88
CA LYS A 78 2.63 4.59 -25.65
C LYS A 78 2.22 5.73 -24.74
N LYS A 79 2.43 6.97 -25.17
CA LYS A 79 2.12 8.15 -24.37
C LYS A 79 0.60 8.36 -24.32
N PRO A 80 0.02 8.74 -23.16
CA PRO A 80 -1.41 9.06 -23.04
C PRO A 80 -1.90 10.13 -24.02
N ASP A 81 -1.00 10.98 -24.52
CA ASP A 81 -1.27 12.06 -25.48
C ASP A 81 -1.53 11.55 -26.91
N GLU A 82 -1.17 10.30 -27.22
CA GLU A 82 -1.41 9.69 -28.54
C GLU A 82 -2.84 9.13 -28.68
N PHE A 83 -3.58 9.00 -27.57
CA PHE A 83 -4.91 8.41 -27.56
C PHE A 83 -5.91 9.32 -26.87
N ARG A 84 -7.05 9.55 -27.54
CA ARG A 84 -8.15 10.33 -26.97
C ARG A 84 -9.42 9.49 -26.98
N ILE A 85 -9.97 9.25 -25.80
CA ILE A 85 -11.26 8.58 -25.65
C ILE A 85 -12.35 9.59 -25.99
N VAL A 86 -13.10 9.33 -27.07
CA VAL A 86 -14.13 10.25 -27.58
C VAL A 86 -15.52 9.93 -27.01
N ASN A 87 -15.78 8.67 -26.65
CA ASN A 87 -17.07 8.24 -26.12
C ASN A 87 -16.93 6.99 -25.25
N ILE A 88 -17.65 6.93 -24.13
CA ILE A 88 -17.78 5.73 -23.28
C ILE A 88 -19.24 5.30 -23.31
N GLN A 89 -19.55 4.18 -23.97
CA GLN A 89 -20.88 3.58 -23.90
C GLN A 89 -20.93 2.63 -22.71
N MET A 90 -21.77 2.95 -21.73
CA MET A 90 -22.11 2.08 -20.62
C MET A 90 -23.37 1.32 -21.01
N TYR A 91 -23.26 -0.01 -21.14
CA TYR A 91 -24.38 -0.92 -21.46
C TYR A 91 -25.12 -1.34 -20.20
#